data_AF-A6FF26-F1
#
_entry.id   AF-A6FF26-F1
#
_cell.length_a   1.000
_cell.length_b   1.000
_cell.length_c   1.000
_cell.angle_alpha   90.00
_cell.angle_beta   90.00
_cell.angle_gamma   90.00
#
_symmetry.space_group_name_H-M   'P 1'
#
loop_
_entity.id
_entity.type
_entity.pdbx_description
1 polymer ?
#
loop_
_entity_poly.entity_id
_entity_poly.type
_entity_poly.pdbx_seq_one_letter_code
_entity_poly.pdbx_strand_id
1 'polypeptide(L)'
;MRILKLTAIVLFITLATGCASFEKSSSVAADLQQDKITNLALNQRVQDAITQVEQDYLQAKDKNFSYYAPRTWQSVEQDLVSTRKLVNRFDPNNQGFFGGPSESSVLASIAEVSDQLIQAQKIKQQVTTILAQPLADIEYLTPKVGKEWQRELNNINQNIIQFINNIERNRAVSRQKVDRDKIQKKIHALEINIVIAEYYAPLEKQFHQLNKRLIPQSYNKVLLGLQQLNNVIATAPRDTTALTDTASLIKKDIQSAEHIAADVNWINNLDKNQREEIVLHYRATLEGLGLKFLNQDLSNLSYKAQVSTFERELSAQLAEFATEDSDVAITDDAETKIENNLIETSTEDVTVETTQVTTNSIVNN
;
A
#
# COMPACT_ATOMS: atom_id res chain seq x y z
N MET A 1 -1.67 96.89 23.51
CA MET A 1 -1.09 98.22 23.84
C MET A 1 0.22 97.94 24.56
N ARG A 2 1.36 98.12 23.86
CA ARG A 2 2.40 99.13 24.17
C ARG A 2 3.11 98.87 25.51
N ILE A 3 4.43 98.88 25.71
CA ILE A 3 5.64 99.34 25.00
C ILE A 3 6.81 98.82 25.89
N LEU A 4 7.81 98.11 25.35
CA LEU A 4 9.18 98.58 25.08
C LEU A 4 9.98 99.14 26.29
N LYS A 5 11.11 98.49 26.67
CA LYS A 5 12.52 98.96 26.52
C LYS A 5 13.46 98.12 27.44
N LEU A 6 14.52 97.40 27.03
CA LEU A 6 15.78 97.67 26.27
C LEU A 6 16.97 98.03 27.19
N THR A 7 17.98 97.14 27.25
CA THR A 7 19.46 97.34 27.43
C THR A 7 20.10 95.95 27.67
N ALA A 8 20.75 95.26 26.72
CA ALA A 8 22.04 95.48 26.01
C ALA A 8 23.30 95.18 26.85
N ILE A 9 24.13 94.22 26.37
CA ILE A 9 25.62 94.09 26.38
C ILE A 9 25.92 92.62 25.97
N VAL A 10 26.17 92.33 24.69
CA VAL A 10 27.48 92.20 24.02
C VAL A 10 28.30 91.00 24.51
N LEU A 11 28.37 89.93 23.69
CA LEU A 11 29.58 89.11 23.59
C LEU A 11 29.78 88.64 22.14
N PHE A 12 31.00 88.88 21.67
CA PHE A 12 31.56 88.60 20.36
C PHE A 12 31.37 87.15 19.90
N ILE A 13 30.85 86.94 18.68
CA ILE A 13 31.26 85.82 17.82
C ILE A 13 31.76 86.43 16.52
N THR A 14 33.08 86.36 16.37
CA THR A 14 33.86 86.82 15.25
C THR A 14 33.44 86.12 13.95
N LEU A 15 33.12 86.93 12.94
CA LEU A 15 33.18 86.54 11.54
C LEU A 15 34.62 86.10 11.20
N ALA A 16 34.75 84.85 10.77
CA ALA A 16 35.82 84.44 9.88
C ALA A 16 35.18 84.16 8.51
N THR A 17 35.10 85.19 7.68
CA THR A 17 35.01 85.04 6.22
C THR A 17 36.39 85.37 5.66
N GLY A 18 37.05 84.36 5.09
CA GLY A 18 38.35 84.51 4.44
C GLY A 18 38.72 83.28 3.63
N CYS A 19 38.62 83.45 2.31
CA CYS A 19 39.31 82.72 1.24
C CYS A 19 38.83 81.31 0.85
N ALA A 20 38.20 81.30 -0.33
CA ALA A 20 37.99 80.16 -1.19
C ALA A 20 39.31 79.46 -1.57
N SER A 21 39.39 78.17 -1.28
CA SER A 21 39.91 77.09 -2.14
C SER A 21 39.81 75.78 -1.37
N PHE A 22 39.29 74.73 -2.02
CA PHE A 22 38.97 73.39 -1.49
C PHE A 22 37.60 73.19 -0.80
N GLU A 23 36.50 73.47 -1.51
CA GLU A 23 35.22 72.77 -1.33
C GLU A 23 34.87 72.00 -2.61
N LYS A 24 35.65 70.96 -2.91
CA LYS A 24 35.27 69.95 -3.93
C LYS A 24 35.65 68.52 -3.52
N SER A 25 36.13 68.33 -2.29
CA SER A 25 36.48 67.03 -1.74
C SER A 25 35.43 66.47 -0.78
N SER A 26 34.61 67.31 -0.12
CA SER A 26 33.56 66.84 0.81
C SER A 26 32.32 66.31 0.08
N SER A 27 31.88 66.96 -1.00
CA SER A 27 30.78 66.47 -1.84
C SER A 27 31.19 65.19 -2.57
N VAL A 28 32.41 65.15 -3.14
CA VAL A 28 32.94 63.96 -3.81
C VAL A 28 33.15 62.79 -2.85
N ALA A 29 33.58 63.03 -1.61
CA ALA A 29 33.70 61.97 -0.60
C ALA A 29 32.34 61.45 -0.11
N ALA A 30 31.35 62.34 0.06
CA ALA A 30 29.97 61.97 0.40
C ALA A 30 29.30 61.18 -0.74
N ASP A 31 29.50 61.61 -1.99
CA ASP A 31 29.01 60.93 -3.19
C ASP A 31 29.67 59.55 -3.36
N LEU A 32 30.99 59.43 -3.18
CA LEU A 32 31.70 58.15 -3.17
C LEU A 32 31.24 57.20 -2.06
N GLN A 33 30.88 57.73 -0.89
CA GLN A 33 30.38 56.92 0.22
C GLN A 33 28.95 56.46 -0.04
N GLN A 34 28.10 57.30 -0.63
CA GLN A 34 26.75 56.96 -1.05
C GLN A 34 26.73 55.95 -2.20
N ASP A 35 27.63 56.07 -3.17
CA ASP A 35 27.79 55.12 -4.27
C ASP A 35 28.24 53.74 -3.76
N LYS A 36 29.16 53.69 -2.80
CA LYS A 36 29.57 52.43 -2.15
C LYS A 36 28.42 51.75 -1.41
N ILE A 37 27.62 52.50 -0.66
CA ILE A 37 26.46 51.96 0.06
C ILE A 37 25.41 51.44 -0.94
N THR A 38 25.16 52.20 -2.00
CA THR A 38 24.22 51.81 -3.07
C THR A 38 24.70 50.55 -3.78
N ASN A 39 25.96 50.49 -4.19
CA ASN A 39 26.54 49.33 -4.88
C ASN A 39 26.58 48.08 -4.00
N LEU A 40 26.81 48.23 -2.70
CA LEU A 40 26.73 47.12 -1.74
C LEU A 40 25.29 46.59 -1.63
N ALA A 41 24.30 47.48 -1.55
CA ALA A 41 22.89 47.08 -1.52
C ALA A 41 22.43 46.40 -2.83
N LEU A 42 22.93 46.87 -3.98
CA LEU A 42 22.68 46.25 -5.29
C LEU A 42 23.25 44.82 -5.37
N ASN A 43 24.50 44.65 -4.98
CA ASN A 43 25.13 43.33 -4.89
C ASN A 43 24.35 42.41 -3.96
N GLN A 44 24.00 42.88 -2.77
CA GLN A 44 23.26 42.09 -1.80
C GLN A 44 21.90 41.65 -2.35
N ARG A 45 21.15 42.55 -3.00
CA ARG A 45 19.86 42.22 -3.61
C ARG A 45 19.99 41.13 -4.68
N VAL A 46 20.98 41.22 -5.56
CA VAL A 46 21.23 40.21 -6.60
C VAL A 46 21.63 38.87 -5.98
N GLN A 47 22.50 38.89 -4.97
CA GLN A 47 22.96 37.67 -4.27
C GLN A 47 21.85 37.00 -3.46
N ASP A 48 21.03 37.77 -2.76
CA ASP A 48 19.87 37.24 -2.02
C ASP A 48 18.85 36.61 -2.99
N ALA A 49 18.58 37.28 -4.12
CA ALA A 49 17.63 36.81 -5.12
C ALA A 49 18.09 35.51 -5.81
N ILE A 50 19.36 35.41 -6.22
CA ILE A 50 19.87 34.16 -6.80
C ILE A 50 19.94 33.05 -5.75
N THR A 51 20.31 33.36 -4.51
CA THR A 51 20.36 32.36 -3.42
C THR A 51 18.97 31.76 -3.18
N GLN A 52 17.92 32.58 -3.16
CA GLN A 52 16.55 32.11 -3.03
C GLN A 52 16.16 31.18 -4.19
N VAL A 53 16.43 31.58 -5.44
CA VAL A 53 16.11 30.75 -6.62
C VAL A 53 16.91 29.44 -6.62
N GLU A 54 18.17 29.45 -6.17
CA GLU A 54 18.96 28.23 -6.04
C GLU A 54 18.42 27.29 -4.96
N GLN A 55 17.95 27.83 -3.83
CA GLN A 55 17.27 27.05 -2.81
C GLN A 55 15.98 26.43 -3.34
N ASP A 56 15.16 27.21 -4.05
CA ASP A 56 13.91 26.73 -4.66
C ASP A 56 14.17 25.66 -5.71
N TYR A 57 15.23 25.81 -6.51
CA TYR A 57 15.69 24.80 -7.47
C TYR A 57 16.07 23.48 -6.78
N LEU A 58 16.83 23.54 -5.68
CA LEU A 58 17.20 22.33 -4.91
C LEU A 58 15.96 21.64 -4.33
N GLN A 59 15.04 22.40 -3.74
CA GLN A 59 13.78 21.85 -3.24
C GLN A 59 12.94 21.22 -4.35
N ALA A 60 12.88 21.85 -5.52
CA ALA A 60 12.16 21.35 -6.69
C ALA A 60 12.77 20.05 -7.22
N LYS A 61 14.10 19.94 -7.20
CA LYS A 61 14.85 18.72 -7.54
C LYS A 61 14.51 17.58 -6.59
N ASP A 62 14.53 17.81 -5.27
CA ASP A 62 14.16 16.81 -4.26
C ASP A 62 12.71 16.36 -4.40
N LYS A 63 11.83 17.28 -4.78
CA LYS A 63 10.42 17.01 -5.09
C LYS A 63 10.21 16.37 -6.47
N ASN A 64 11.28 15.99 -7.18
CA ASN A 64 11.26 15.30 -8.47
C ASN A 64 10.47 16.05 -9.57
N PHE A 65 10.62 17.38 -9.65
CA PHE A 65 9.93 18.18 -10.67
C PHE A 65 10.31 17.78 -12.10
N SER A 66 11.50 17.21 -12.30
CA SER A 66 11.96 16.67 -13.59
C SER A 66 11.06 15.55 -14.14
N TYR A 67 10.42 14.75 -13.29
CA TYR A 67 9.46 13.73 -13.72
C TYR A 67 8.10 14.34 -14.09
N TYR A 68 7.61 15.29 -13.29
CA TYR A 68 6.25 15.83 -13.42
C TYR A 68 6.12 17.01 -14.37
N ALA A 69 7.22 17.71 -14.68
CA ALA A 69 7.27 18.84 -15.60
C ALA A 69 8.59 18.80 -16.41
N PRO A 70 8.88 17.72 -17.14
CA PRO A 70 10.17 17.51 -17.81
C PRO A 70 10.59 18.63 -18.75
N ARG A 71 9.67 19.25 -19.51
CA ARG A 71 10.07 20.34 -20.43
C ARG A 71 10.38 21.62 -19.68
N THR A 72 9.49 21.99 -18.77
CA THR A 72 9.66 23.20 -17.93
C THR A 72 10.94 23.07 -17.08
N TRP A 73 11.21 21.87 -16.54
CA TRP A 73 12.43 21.59 -15.80
C TRP A 73 13.69 21.75 -16.67
N GLN A 74 13.66 21.27 -17.91
CA GLN A 74 14.77 21.46 -18.84
C GLN A 74 15.05 22.94 -19.12
N SER A 75 14.00 23.77 -19.25
CA SER A 75 14.15 25.23 -19.37
C SER A 75 14.78 25.84 -18.11
N VAL A 76 14.29 25.47 -16.93
CA VAL A 76 14.85 25.92 -15.64
C VAL A 76 16.35 25.61 -15.54
N GLU A 77 16.77 24.39 -15.89
CA GLU A 77 18.19 24.02 -15.85
C GLU A 77 19.06 24.88 -16.79
N GLN A 78 18.57 25.14 -18.01
CA GLN A 78 19.27 25.95 -19.00
C GLN A 78 19.35 27.43 -18.58
N ASP A 79 18.24 27.98 -18.11
CA ASP A 79 18.12 29.40 -17.76
C ASP A 79 18.81 29.70 -16.43
N LEU A 80 18.86 28.75 -15.49
CA LEU A 80 19.66 28.87 -14.27
C LEU A 80 21.16 28.95 -14.58
N VAL A 81 21.67 28.15 -15.53
CA VAL A 81 23.07 28.24 -15.96
C VAL A 81 23.37 29.60 -16.60
N SER A 82 22.47 30.11 -17.43
CA SER A 82 22.60 31.44 -18.06
C SER A 82 22.55 32.56 -17.02
N THR A 83 21.62 32.46 -16.07
CA THR A 83 21.46 33.40 -14.95
C THR A 83 22.71 33.43 -14.07
N ARG A 84 23.29 32.28 -13.72
CA ARG A 84 24.57 32.20 -12.99
C ARG A 84 25.71 32.93 -13.71
N LYS A 85 25.79 32.83 -15.03
CA LYS A 85 26.78 33.57 -15.83
C LYS A 85 26.53 35.08 -15.83
N LEU A 86 25.27 35.51 -15.75
CA LEU A 86 24.93 36.94 -15.62
C LEU A 86 25.28 37.46 -14.24
N VAL A 87 24.89 36.75 -13.18
CA VAL A 87 25.24 37.07 -11.79
C VAL A 87 26.75 37.15 -11.59
N ASN A 88 27.53 36.19 -12.11
CA ASN A 88 28.98 36.20 -11.97
C ASN A 88 29.68 37.36 -12.70
N ARG A 89 29.03 37.94 -13.72
CA ARG A 89 29.55 39.09 -14.47
C ARG A 89 29.00 40.41 -13.95
N PHE A 90 28.03 40.38 -13.04
CA PHE A 90 27.43 41.57 -12.47
C PHE A 90 28.46 42.27 -11.58
N ASP A 91 28.78 43.51 -11.96
CA ASP A 91 29.55 44.43 -11.13
C ASP A 91 28.75 45.73 -11.04
N PRO A 92 28.29 46.14 -9.84
CA PRO A 92 27.46 47.31 -9.68
C PRO A 92 28.21 48.59 -10.09
N ASN A 93 29.55 48.59 -10.05
CA ASN A 93 30.39 49.72 -10.46
C ASN A 93 30.63 49.79 -11.98
N ASN A 94 30.26 48.74 -12.74
CA ASN A 94 30.55 48.63 -14.16
C ASN A 94 29.35 48.02 -14.91
N GLN A 95 28.32 48.82 -15.13
CA GLN A 95 27.09 48.43 -15.84
C GLN A 95 26.94 49.19 -17.17
N GLY A 96 26.31 48.56 -18.18
CA GLY A 96 25.85 49.26 -19.40
C GLY A 96 26.48 48.77 -20.70
N PHE A 97 26.39 49.56 -21.77
CA PHE A 97 26.73 49.13 -23.15
C PHE A 97 28.17 48.63 -23.34
N PHE A 98 29.13 49.24 -22.61
CA PHE A 98 30.53 48.83 -22.62
C PHE A 98 30.96 48.10 -21.33
N GLY A 99 30.04 47.89 -20.39
CA GLY A 99 30.27 47.29 -19.07
C GLY A 99 29.62 45.91 -18.92
N GLY A 100 29.47 45.47 -17.67
CA GLY A 100 28.73 44.27 -17.30
C GLY A 100 27.20 44.42 -17.43
N PRO A 101 26.45 43.33 -17.20
CA PRO A 101 24.99 43.34 -17.29
C PRO A 101 24.38 44.33 -16.29
N SER A 102 23.29 44.99 -16.67
CA SER A 102 22.55 45.87 -15.76
C SER A 102 21.87 45.06 -14.66
N GLU A 103 21.66 45.67 -13.49
CA GLU A 103 20.90 45.07 -12.39
C GLU A 103 19.53 44.57 -12.87
N SER A 104 18.81 45.41 -13.63
CA SER A 104 17.50 45.06 -14.18
C SER A 104 17.52 43.81 -15.07
N SER A 105 18.58 43.61 -15.84
CA SER A 105 18.75 42.43 -16.71
C SER A 105 19.03 41.18 -15.89
N VAL A 106 19.90 41.29 -14.87
CA VAL A 106 20.20 40.18 -13.96
C VAL A 106 18.97 39.77 -13.15
N LEU A 107 18.27 40.74 -12.55
CA LEU A 107 17.05 40.47 -11.78
C LEU A 107 15.91 39.94 -12.66
N ALA A 108 15.77 40.40 -13.90
CA ALA A 108 14.80 39.84 -14.84
C ALA A 108 15.10 38.38 -15.16
N SER A 109 16.38 38.02 -15.39
CA SER A 109 16.80 36.63 -15.61
C SER A 109 16.53 35.75 -14.39
N ILE A 110 16.78 36.26 -13.18
CA ILE A 110 16.46 35.55 -11.92
C ILE A 110 14.94 35.35 -11.80
N ALA A 111 14.15 36.39 -12.08
CA ALA A 111 12.69 36.33 -12.03
C ALA A 111 12.12 35.33 -13.04
N GLU A 112 12.67 35.25 -14.25
CA GLU A 112 12.27 34.28 -15.28
C GLU A 112 12.46 32.83 -14.79
N VAL A 113 13.61 32.51 -14.19
CA VAL A 113 13.85 31.18 -13.59
C VAL A 113 12.87 30.91 -12.44
N SER A 114 12.61 31.90 -11.60
CA SER A 114 11.63 31.79 -10.51
C SER A 114 10.21 31.51 -11.03
N ASP A 115 9.77 32.23 -12.07
CA ASP A 115 8.47 32.04 -12.70
C ASP A 115 8.33 30.64 -13.33
N GLN A 116 9.40 30.13 -13.97
CA GLN A 116 9.43 28.77 -14.50
C GLN A 116 9.36 27.71 -13.39
N LEU A 117 10.03 27.92 -12.25
CA LEU A 117 9.91 27.03 -11.08
C LEU A 117 8.48 27.02 -10.52
N ILE A 118 7.83 28.18 -10.42
CA ILE A 118 6.42 28.31 -10.04
C ILE A 118 5.52 27.58 -11.04
N GLN A 119 5.80 27.69 -12.33
CA GLN A 119 5.07 26.99 -13.38
C GLN A 119 5.24 25.46 -13.26
N ALA A 120 6.46 24.98 -13.04
CA ALA A 120 6.74 23.56 -12.82
C ALA A 120 5.98 23.02 -11.59
N GLN A 121 5.90 23.80 -10.51
CA GLN A 121 5.11 23.46 -9.34
C GLN A 121 3.62 23.33 -9.67
N LYS A 122 3.05 24.28 -10.42
CA LYS A 122 1.64 24.25 -10.84
C LYS A 122 1.36 23.02 -11.71
N ILE A 123 2.23 22.71 -12.66
CA ILE A 123 2.12 21.52 -13.51
C ILE A 123 2.15 20.25 -12.65
N LYS A 124 3.11 20.14 -11.73
CA LYS A 124 3.19 19.00 -10.82
C LYS A 124 1.88 18.82 -10.06
N GLN A 125 1.36 19.88 -9.44
CA GLN A 125 0.09 19.83 -8.71
C GLN A 125 -1.06 19.35 -9.59
N GLN A 126 -1.15 19.82 -10.83
CA GLN A 126 -2.17 19.37 -11.78
C GLN A 126 -2.01 17.89 -12.13
N VAL A 127 -0.79 17.45 -12.46
CA VAL A 127 -0.50 16.05 -12.80
C VAL A 127 -0.84 15.14 -11.62
N THR A 128 -0.36 15.45 -10.42
CA THR A 128 -0.59 14.61 -9.23
C THR A 128 -2.06 14.59 -8.83
N THR A 129 -2.81 15.66 -9.10
CA THR A 129 -4.26 15.69 -8.83
C THR A 129 -5.03 14.83 -9.83
N ILE A 130 -4.75 14.97 -11.13
CA ILE A 130 -5.51 14.26 -12.17
C ILE A 130 -5.14 12.79 -12.23
N LEU A 131 -3.84 12.48 -12.09
CA LEU A 131 -3.31 11.11 -12.12
C LEU A 131 -3.20 10.47 -10.73
N ALA A 132 -3.82 11.04 -9.68
CA ALA A 132 -3.73 10.53 -8.31
C ALA A 132 -3.98 9.01 -8.25
N GLN A 133 -5.10 8.56 -8.80
CA GLN A 133 -5.48 7.14 -8.82
C GLN A 133 -4.55 6.30 -9.72
N PRO A 134 -4.30 6.65 -11.01
CA PRO A 134 -3.34 5.93 -11.84
C PRO A 134 -1.95 5.75 -11.22
N LEU A 135 -1.41 6.78 -10.57
CA LEU A 135 -0.08 6.72 -9.97
C LEU A 135 -0.06 5.77 -8.76
N ALA A 136 -1.07 5.86 -7.88
CA ALA A 136 -1.21 4.95 -6.75
C ALA A 136 -1.37 3.49 -7.18
N ASP A 137 -2.15 3.24 -8.25
CA ASP A 137 -2.35 1.88 -8.76
C ASP A 137 -1.09 1.33 -9.43
N ILE A 138 -0.31 2.16 -10.14
CA ILE A 138 0.99 1.76 -10.68
C ILE A 138 1.98 1.44 -9.56
N GLU A 139 2.02 2.25 -8.50
CA GLU A 139 2.87 1.98 -7.33
C GLU A 139 2.52 0.63 -6.69
N TYR A 140 1.22 0.35 -6.53
CA TYR A 140 0.73 -0.94 -6.02
C TYR A 140 1.09 -2.13 -6.92
N LEU A 141 1.02 -1.97 -8.24
CA LEU A 141 1.25 -3.05 -9.21
C LEU A 141 2.74 -3.30 -9.48
N THR A 142 3.57 -2.27 -9.47
CA THR A 142 5.00 -2.35 -9.83
C THR A 142 5.74 -3.52 -9.17
N PRO A 143 5.62 -3.79 -7.85
CA PRO A 143 6.32 -4.93 -7.24
C PRO A 143 5.78 -6.31 -7.65
N LYS A 144 4.56 -6.39 -8.19
CA LYS A 144 3.90 -7.64 -8.61
C LYS A 144 4.11 -7.96 -10.09
N VAL A 145 4.67 -7.02 -10.86
CA VAL A 145 4.86 -7.17 -12.31
C VAL A 145 6.06 -8.08 -12.58
N GLY A 146 5.77 -9.28 -13.09
CA GLY A 146 6.77 -10.21 -13.63
C GLY A 146 7.35 -9.75 -14.97
N LYS A 147 8.35 -10.49 -15.47
CA LYS A 147 9.05 -10.18 -16.73
C LYS A 147 8.10 -10.17 -17.93
N GLU A 148 7.12 -11.07 -17.91
CA GLU A 148 6.09 -11.24 -18.92
C GLU A 148 5.19 -10.00 -19.09
N TRP A 149 5.05 -9.18 -18.04
CA TRP A 149 4.18 -8.01 -18.01
C TRP A 149 4.93 -6.67 -18.05
N GLN A 150 6.26 -6.70 -18.05
CA GLN A 150 7.10 -5.50 -18.03
C GLN A 150 6.85 -4.60 -19.24
N ARG A 151 6.56 -5.19 -20.40
CA ARG A 151 6.26 -4.44 -21.63
C ARG A 151 4.96 -3.65 -21.50
N GLU A 152 3.90 -4.24 -20.95
CA GLU A 152 2.65 -3.51 -20.70
C GLU A 152 2.86 -2.38 -19.69
N LEU A 153 3.58 -2.63 -18.59
CA LEU A 153 3.92 -1.60 -17.59
C LEU A 153 4.70 -0.43 -18.23
N ASN A 154 5.72 -0.73 -19.02
CA ASN A 154 6.50 0.28 -19.73
C ASN A 154 5.62 1.11 -20.68
N ASN A 155 4.71 0.47 -21.41
CA ASN A 155 3.76 1.18 -22.27
C ASN A 155 2.82 2.10 -21.48
N ILE A 156 2.37 1.70 -20.28
CA ILE A 156 1.57 2.55 -19.40
C ILE A 156 2.39 3.76 -18.95
N ASN A 157 3.62 3.55 -18.48
CA ASN A 157 4.54 4.63 -18.07
C ASN A 157 4.80 5.61 -19.21
N GLN A 158 4.96 5.14 -20.44
CA GLN A 158 5.07 6.02 -21.61
C GLN A 158 3.80 6.84 -21.86
N ASN A 159 2.61 6.26 -21.66
CA ASN A 159 1.36 7.04 -21.77
C ASN A 159 1.26 8.11 -20.67
N ILE A 160 1.72 7.83 -19.45
CA ILE A 160 1.80 8.81 -18.36
C ILE A 160 2.75 9.95 -18.74
N ILE A 161 3.94 9.64 -19.26
CA ILE A 161 4.89 10.65 -19.74
C ILE A 161 4.27 11.50 -20.87
N GLN A 162 3.58 10.88 -21.82
CA GLN A 162 2.87 11.61 -22.88
C GLN A 162 1.75 12.49 -22.33
N PHE A 163 1.04 12.03 -21.30
CA PHE A 163 0.00 12.78 -20.62
C PHE A 163 0.58 14.03 -19.94
N ILE A 164 1.66 13.89 -19.19
CA ILE A 164 2.39 14.99 -18.55
C ILE A 164 2.82 16.02 -19.61
N ASN A 165 3.43 15.54 -20.70
CA ASN A 165 3.83 16.37 -21.82
C ASN A 165 2.67 17.14 -22.49
N ASN A 166 1.44 16.63 -22.41
CA ASN A 166 0.25 17.30 -22.93
C ASN A 166 -0.27 18.39 -21.98
N ILE A 167 -0.14 18.20 -20.67
CA ILE A 167 -0.43 19.23 -19.66
C ILE A 167 0.52 20.41 -19.84
N GLU A 168 1.82 20.16 -19.98
CA GLU A 168 2.82 21.23 -20.20
C GLU A 168 2.55 22.06 -21.46
N ARG A 169 1.90 21.47 -22.47
CA ARG A 169 1.52 22.17 -23.72
C ARG A 169 0.17 22.89 -23.62
N ASN A 170 -0.41 23.02 -22.42
CA ASN A 170 -1.72 23.64 -22.18
C ASN A 170 -2.83 23.08 -23.08
N ARG A 171 -2.81 21.77 -23.36
CA ARG A 171 -3.91 21.14 -24.11
C ARG A 171 -5.20 21.16 -23.30
N ALA A 172 -6.32 21.30 -24.02
CA ALA A 172 -7.67 21.43 -23.45
C ALA A 172 -7.96 20.39 -22.34
N VAL A 173 -8.47 20.87 -21.21
CA VAL A 173 -8.79 20.09 -20.00
C VAL A 173 -9.73 18.92 -20.29
N SER A 174 -10.65 19.07 -21.26
CA SER A 174 -11.57 18.00 -21.66
C SER A 174 -10.86 16.74 -22.21
N ARG A 175 -9.71 16.89 -22.87
CA ARG A 175 -8.91 15.76 -23.36
C ARG A 175 -8.16 15.05 -22.24
N GLN A 176 -7.81 15.78 -21.17
CA GLN A 176 -7.07 15.24 -20.03
C GLN A 176 -7.89 14.17 -19.30
N LYS A 177 -9.19 14.38 -19.08
CA LYS A 177 -10.05 13.36 -18.44
C LYS A 177 -10.11 12.07 -19.27
N VAL A 178 -10.29 12.19 -20.58
CA VAL A 178 -10.36 11.04 -21.49
C VAL A 178 -9.05 10.26 -21.51
N ASP A 179 -7.91 10.95 -21.58
CA ASP A 179 -6.60 10.29 -21.59
C ASP A 179 -6.27 9.66 -20.23
N ARG A 180 -6.65 10.29 -19.11
CA ARG A 180 -6.57 9.70 -17.77
C ARG A 180 -7.37 8.40 -17.69
N ASP A 181 -8.62 8.41 -18.14
CA ASP A 181 -9.48 7.22 -18.10
C ASP A 181 -8.93 6.08 -18.97
N LYS A 182 -8.29 6.39 -20.11
CA LYS A 182 -7.59 5.39 -20.93
C LYS A 182 -6.39 4.79 -20.19
N ILE A 183 -5.60 5.61 -19.50
CA ILE A 183 -4.47 5.13 -18.69
C ILE A 183 -5.01 4.21 -17.58
N GLN A 184 -6.03 4.63 -16.84
CA GLN A 184 -6.65 3.85 -15.78
C GLN A 184 -7.16 2.49 -16.29
N LYS A 185 -7.82 2.46 -17.45
CA LYS A 185 -8.28 1.21 -18.06
C LYS A 185 -7.12 0.26 -18.38
N LYS A 186 -5.98 0.76 -18.85
CA LYS A 186 -4.80 -0.08 -19.12
C LYS A 186 -4.19 -0.63 -17.83
N ILE A 187 -4.13 0.19 -16.78
CA ILE A 187 -3.67 -0.24 -15.45
C ILE A 187 -4.56 -1.36 -14.91
N HIS A 188 -5.87 -1.16 -14.94
CA HIS A 188 -6.84 -2.15 -14.48
C HIS A 188 -6.79 -3.46 -15.30
N ALA A 189 -6.61 -3.36 -16.61
CA ALA A 189 -6.45 -4.55 -17.46
C ALA A 189 -5.15 -5.31 -17.13
N LEU A 190 -4.05 -4.60 -16.86
CA LEU A 190 -2.80 -5.23 -16.41
C LEU A 190 -2.99 -5.95 -15.07
N GLU A 191 -3.67 -5.31 -14.11
CA GLU A 191 -4.00 -5.91 -12.82
C GLU A 191 -4.82 -7.20 -12.98
N ILE A 192 -5.90 -7.16 -13.76
CA ILE A 192 -6.71 -8.35 -14.05
C ILE A 192 -5.85 -9.46 -14.66
N ASN A 193 -4.99 -9.16 -15.63
CA ASN A 193 -4.17 -10.16 -16.28
C ASN A 193 -3.19 -10.85 -15.32
N ILE A 194 -2.59 -10.08 -14.39
CA ILE A 194 -1.73 -10.64 -13.35
C ILE A 194 -2.52 -11.60 -12.46
N VAL A 195 -3.70 -11.18 -12.00
CA VAL A 195 -4.55 -12.01 -11.13
C VAL A 195 -5.07 -13.26 -11.87
N ILE A 196 -5.41 -13.15 -13.16
CA ILE A 196 -5.77 -14.31 -13.99
C ILE A 196 -4.62 -15.30 -14.06
N ALA A 197 -3.40 -14.82 -14.28
CA ALA A 197 -2.22 -15.68 -14.37
C ALA A 197 -1.93 -16.41 -13.05
N GLU A 198 -2.17 -15.75 -11.92
CA GLU A 198 -1.92 -16.30 -10.59
C GLU A 198 -3.01 -17.29 -10.14
N TYR A 199 -4.29 -16.93 -10.25
CA TYR A 199 -5.39 -17.70 -9.65
C TYR A 199 -6.16 -18.55 -10.66
N TYR A 200 -6.46 -18.03 -11.85
CA TYR A 200 -7.38 -18.67 -12.78
C TYR A 200 -6.68 -19.66 -13.72
N ALA A 201 -5.59 -19.25 -14.37
CA ALA A 201 -4.90 -20.05 -15.39
C ALA A 201 -4.43 -21.44 -14.89
N PRO A 202 -3.91 -21.59 -13.65
CA PRO A 202 -3.54 -22.91 -13.13
C PRO A 202 -4.73 -23.86 -12.95
N LEU A 203 -5.91 -23.31 -12.60
CA LEU A 203 -7.14 -24.08 -12.39
C LEU A 203 -7.79 -24.45 -13.72
N GLU A 204 -7.82 -23.52 -14.68
CA GLU A 204 -8.30 -23.78 -16.03
C GLU A 204 -7.51 -24.90 -16.71
N LYS A 205 -6.17 -24.90 -16.54
CA LYS A 205 -5.31 -25.98 -17.05
C LYS A 205 -5.69 -27.36 -16.51
N GLN A 206 -5.99 -27.45 -15.21
CA GLN A 206 -6.43 -28.70 -14.57
C GLN A 206 -7.85 -29.08 -15.02
N PHE A 207 -8.77 -28.12 -15.09
CA PHE A 207 -10.12 -28.33 -15.60
C PHE A 207 -10.14 -28.92 -17.01
N HIS A 208 -9.24 -28.48 -17.89
CA HIS A 208 -9.13 -29.02 -19.25
C HIS A 208 -8.71 -30.50 -19.31
N GLN A 209 -8.22 -31.07 -18.22
CA GLN A 209 -7.89 -32.50 -18.12
C GLN A 209 -9.12 -33.35 -17.76
N LEU A 210 -10.22 -32.73 -17.31
CA LEU A 210 -11.44 -33.44 -16.94
C LEU A 210 -12.24 -33.92 -18.16
N ASN A 211 -12.77 -35.14 -18.11
CA ASN A 211 -13.57 -35.71 -19.19
C ASN A 211 -15.07 -35.41 -19.01
N LYS A 212 -15.56 -34.38 -19.71
CA LYS A 212 -16.97 -33.95 -19.71
C LYS A 212 -17.96 -35.09 -20.00
N ARG A 213 -17.62 -36.04 -20.88
CA ARG A 213 -18.55 -37.13 -21.25
C ARG A 213 -18.69 -38.16 -20.12
N LEU A 214 -17.61 -38.39 -19.38
CA LEU A 214 -17.58 -39.36 -18.29
C LEU A 214 -18.26 -38.81 -17.03
N ILE A 215 -18.00 -37.54 -16.70
CA ILE A 215 -18.44 -36.91 -15.45
C ILE A 215 -19.18 -35.58 -15.70
N PRO A 216 -20.31 -35.57 -16.44
CA PRO A 216 -20.95 -34.33 -16.90
C PRO A 216 -21.40 -33.40 -15.77
N GLN A 217 -21.84 -33.95 -14.63
CA GLN A 217 -22.30 -33.16 -13.49
C GLN A 217 -21.12 -32.48 -12.77
N SER A 218 -20.09 -33.24 -12.41
CA SER A 218 -18.88 -32.70 -11.75
C SER A 218 -18.14 -31.72 -12.66
N TYR A 219 -18.07 -32.01 -13.96
CA TYR A 219 -17.50 -31.09 -14.96
C TYR A 219 -18.23 -29.74 -14.97
N ASN A 220 -19.57 -29.74 -15.00
CA ASN A 220 -20.35 -28.51 -14.99
C ASN A 220 -20.19 -27.73 -13.68
N LYS A 221 -20.04 -28.42 -12.54
CA LYS A 221 -19.77 -27.76 -11.24
C LYS A 221 -18.47 -26.96 -11.28
N VAL A 222 -17.38 -27.58 -11.75
CA VAL A 222 -16.08 -26.89 -11.88
C VAL A 222 -16.16 -25.74 -12.87
N LEU A 223 -16.87 -25.91 -14.00
CA LEU A 223 -17.07 -24.85 -14.99
C LEU A 223 -17.77 -23.62 -14.39
N LEU A 224 -18.84 -23.82 -13.60
CA LEU A 224 -19.52 -22.74 -12.91
C LEU A 224 -18.61 -22.05 -11.89
N GLY A 225 -17.80 -22.83 -11.15
CA GLY A 225 -16.79 -22.29 -10.24
C GLY A 225 -15.77 -21.39 -10.96
N LEU A 226 -15.22 -21.84 -12.11
CA LEU A 226 -14.32 -21.04 -12.92
C LEU A 226 -14.98 -19.73 -13.41
N GLN A 227 -16.24 -19.78 -13.83
CA GLN A 227 -16.98 -18.58 -14.21
C GLN A 227 -17.15 -17.61 -13.04
N GLN A 228 -17.42 -18.12 -11.84
CA GLN A 228 -17.49 -17.32 -10.62
C GLN A 228 -16.14 -16.67 -10.30
N LEU A 229 -15.03 -17.42 -10.38
CA LEU A 229 -13.69 -16.88 -10.16
C LEU A 229 -13.37 -15.77 -11.15
N ASN A 230 -13.68 -15.96 -12.44
CA ASN A 230 -13.48 -14.92 -13.44
C ASN A 230 -14.29 -13.64 -13.13
N ASN A 231 -15.51 -13.78 -12.60
CA ASN A 231 -16.30 -12.63 -12.17
C ASN A 231 -15.70 -11.93 -10.94
N VAL A 232 -15.20 -12.69 -9.96
CA VAL A 232 -14.49 -12.14 -8.78
C VAL A 232 -13.26 -11.34 -9.23
N ILE A 233 -12.45 -11.90 -10.16
CA ILE A 233 -11.28 -11.21 -10.71
C ILE A 233 -11.68 -9.91 -11.42
N ALA A 234 -12.75 -9.94 -12.22
CA ALA A 234 -13.19 -8.76 -12.97
C ALA A 234 -13.76 -7.64 -12.09
N THR A 235 -14.38 -7.99 -10.95
CA THR A 235 -15.07 -7.03 -10.08
C THR A 235 -14.21 -6.57 -8.90
N ALA A 236 -13.37 -7.44 -8.35
CA ALA A 236 -12.58 -7.21 -7.16
C ALA A 236 -11.19 -7.88 -7.25
N PRO A 237 -10.30 -7.46 -8.18
CA PRO A 237 -8.99 -8.09 -8.37
C PRO A 237 -8.03 -7.91 -7.18
N ARG A 238 -8.37 -7.08 -6.20
CA ARG A 238 -7.57 -6.85 -4.97
C ARG A 238 -8.09 -7.61 -3.76
N ASP A 239 -9.25 -8.25 -3.84
CA ASP A 239 -9.82 -9.02 -2.74
C ASP A 239 -9.15 -10.40 -2.67
N THR A 240 -7.99 -10.44 -2.03
CA THR A 240 -7.18 -11.66 -1.94
C THR A 240 -7.89 -12.78 -1.19
N THR A 241 -8.76 -12.45 -0.23
CA THR A 241 -9.58 -13.44 0.49
C THR A 241 -10.60 -14.07 -0.45
N ALA A 242 -11.41 -13.26 -1.14
CA ALA A 242 -12.40 -13.79 -2.08
C ALA A 242 -11.75 -14.61 -3.22
N LEU A 243 -10.60 -14.16 -3.73
CA LEU A 243 -9.83 -14.88 -4.74
C LEU A 243 -9.33 -16.23 -4.22
N THR A 244 -8.72 -16.25 -3.04
CA THR A 244 -8.14 -17.47 -2.44
C THR A 244 -9.22 -18.48 -2.06
N ASP A 245 -10.31 -18.04 -1.45
CA ASP A 245 -11.41 -18.91 -1.04
C ASP A 245 -12.08 -19.55 -2.27
N THR A 246 -12.38 -18.74 -3.29
CA THR A 246 -12.98 -19.22 -4.53
C THR A 246 -12.05 -20.19 -5.26
N ALA A 247 -10.75 -19.85 -5.39
CA ALA A 247 -9.76 -20.71 -6.02
C ALA A 247 -9.59 -22.05 -5.28
N SER A 248 -9.59 -22.02 -3.95
CA SER A 248 -9.47 -23.22 -3.11
C SER A 248 -10.68 -24.14 -3.26
N LEU A 249 -11.89 -23.57 -3.32
CA LEU A 249 -13.11 -24.33 -3.57
C LEU A 249 -13.08 -25.02 -4.94
N ILE A 250 -12.69 -24.30 -5.99
CA ILE A 250 -12.58 -24.86 -7.34
C ILE A 250 -11.53 -25.97 -7.39
N LYS A 251 -10.38 -25.78 -6.74
CA LYS A 251 -9.34 -26.81 -6.66
C LYS A 251 -9.87 -28.09 -6.01
N LYS A 252 -10.63 -27.97 -4.92
CA LYS A 252 -11.28 -29.12 -4.27
C LYS A 252 -12.31 -29.79 -5.20
N ASP A 253 -13.08 -28.99 -5.94
CA ASP A 253 -14.06 -29.51 -6.90
C ASP A 253 -13.39 -30.24 -8.09
N ILE A 254 -12.24 -29.75 -8.55
CA ILE A 254 -11.42 -30.44 -9.56
C ILE A 254 -10.95 -31.80 -9.03
N GLN A 255 -10.35 -31.83 -7.84
CA GLN A 255 -9.89 -33.07 -7.22
C GLN A 255 -11.03 -34.07 -7.02
N SER A 256 -12.19 -33.59 -6.54
CA SER A 256 -13.39 -34.42 -6.42
C SER A 256 -13.84 -34.96 -7.78
N ALA A 257 -13.81 -34.13 -8.83
CA ALA A 257 -14.15 -34.56 -10.19
C ALA A 257 -13.18 -35.63 -10.72
N GLU A 258 -11.88 -35.52 -10.44
CA GLU A 258 -10.88 -36.53 -10.80
C GLU A 258 -11.15 -37.88 -10.13
N HIS A 259 -11.47 -37.88 -8.83
CA HIS A 259 -11.83 -39.10 -8.10
C HIS A 259 -13.13 -39.72 -8.64
N ILE A 260 -14.16 -38.90 -8.89
CA ILE A 260 -15.42 -39.38 -9.48
C ILE A 260 -15.16 -39.95 -10.89
N ALA A 261 -14.25 -39.37 -11.67
CA ALA A 261 -13.89 -39.90 -12.98
C ALA A 261 -13.26 -41.30 -12.88
N ALA A 262 -12.40 -41.53 -11.89
CA ALA A 262 -11.83 -42.85 -11.63
C ALA A 262 -12.94 -43.88 -11.29
N ASP A 263 -13.86 -43.52 -10.39
CA ASP A 263 -14.97 -44.38 -9.97
C ASP A 263 -15.91 -44.69 -11.14
N VAL A 264 -16.32 -43.68 -11.91
CA VAL A 264 -17.20 -43.86 -13.07
C VAL A 264 -16.51 -44.70 -14.15
N ASN A 265 -15.20 -44.52 -14.36
CA ASN A 265 -14.46 -45.34 -15.31
C ASN A 265 -14.40 -46.81 -14.88
N TRP A 266 -14.15 -47.07 -13.60
CA TRP A 266 -14.20 -48.43 -13.05
C TRP A 266 -15.60 -49.05 -13.23
N ILE A 267 -16.65 -48.33 -12.86
CA ILE A 267 -18.05 -48.78 -13.01
C ILE A 267 -18.38 -49.08 -14.48
N ASN A 268 -17.95 -48.25 -15.41
CA ASN A 268 -18.22 -48.44 -16.84
C ASN A 268 -17.47 -49.64 -17.45
N ASN A 269 -16.39 -50.09 -16.82
CA ASN A 269 -15.65 -51.28 -17.26
C ASN A 269 -16.27 -52.59 -16.73
N LEU A 270 -17.27 -52.52 -15.85
CA LEU A 270 -17.98 -53.67 -15.33
C LEU A 270 -19.16 -54.05 -16.24
N ASP A 271 -19.34 -55.36 -16.43
CA ASP A 271 -20.51 -55.87 -17.11
C ASP A 271 -21.78 -55.71 -16.27
N LYS A 272 -22.95 -55.78 -16.91
CA LYS A 272 -24.25 -55.70 -16.23
C LYS A 272 -24.40 -56.73 -15.10
N ASN A 273 -23.78 -57.90 -15.25
CA ASN A 273 -23.82 -58.98 -14.27
C ASN A 273 -22.90 -58.72 -13.06
N GLN A 274 -21.98 -57.75 -13.15
CA GLN A 274 -21.03 -57.37 -12.11
C GLN A 274 -21.47 -56.12 -11.33
N ARG A 275 -22.70 -55.63 -11.54
CA ARG A 275 -23.20 -54.45 -10.81
C ARG A 275 -23.27 -54.66 -9.31
N GLU A 276 -23.49 -55.88 -8.86
CA GLU A 276 -23.46 -56.23 -7.44
C GLU A 276 -22.07 -56.00 -6.84
N GLU A 277 -20.99 -56.21 -7.62
CA GLU A 277 -19.61 -55.96 -7.20
C GLU A 277 -19.39 -54.50 -6.78
N ILE A 278 -20.06 -53.55 -7.46
CA ILE A 278 -20.03 -52.13 -7.10
C ILE A 278 -20.60 -51.92 -5.70
N VAL A 279 -21.76 -52.52 -5.43
CA VAL A 279 -22.45 -52.39 -4.14
C VAL A 279 -21.64 -53.06 -3.03
N LEU A 280 -21.10 -54.25 -3.28
CA LEU A 280 -20.28 -54.98 -2.32
C LEU A 280 -19.00 -54.23 -1.98
N HIS A 281 -18.34 -53.61 -2.96
CA HIS A 281 -17.12 -52.83 -2.74
C HIS A 281 -17.33 -51.67 -1.74
N TYR A 282 -18.35 -50.85 -1.98
CA TYR A 282 -18.64 -49.71 -1.10
C TYR A 282 -19.20 -50.15 0.26
N ARG A 283 -19.99 -51.22 0.33
CA ARG A 283 -20.51 -51.78 1.60
C ARG A 283 -19.39 -52.36 2.47
N ALA A 284 -18.52 -53.20 1.90
CA ALA A 284 -17.41 -53.79 2.64
C ALA A 284 -16.50 -52.71 3.26
N THR A 285 -16.34 -51.58 2.57
CA THR A 285 -15.59 -50.42 3.08
C THR A 285 -16.26 -49.83 4.32
N LEU A 286 -17.56 -49.55 4.29
CA LEU A 286 -18.29 -49.01 5.45
C LEU A 286 -18.43 -50.01 6.60
N GLU A 287 -18.57 -51.30 6.30
CA GLU A 287 -18.61 -52.36 7.31
C GLU A 287 -17.28 -52.44 8.06
N GLY A 288 -16.15 -52.41 7.34
CA GLY A 288 -14.83 -52.37 7.95
C GLY A 288 -14.59 -51.10 8.78
N LEU A 289 -15.07 -49.94 8.30
CA LEU A 289 -14.99 -48.68 9.05
C LEU A 289 -15.88 -48.71 10.31
N GLY A 290 -17.11 -49.21 10.22
CA GLY A 290 -18.02 -49.36 11.35
C GLY A 290 -17.44 -50.24 12.44
N LEU A 291 -16.88 -51.39 12.07
CA LEU A 291 -16.21 -52.29 13.03
C LEU A 291 -14.99 -51.62 13.67
N LYS A 292 -14.17 -50.91 12.87
CA LYS A 292 -12.92 -50.32 13.35
C LYS A 292 -13.12 -49.09 14.24
N PHE A 293 -14.05 -48.21 13.89
CA PHE A 293 -14.22 -46.91 14.54
C PHE A 293 -15.41 -46.85 15.49
N LEU A 294 -16.47 -47.61 15.22
CA LEU A 294 -17.69 -47.60 16.03
C LEU A 294 -17.85 -48.88 16.87
N ASN A 295 -16.98 -49.88 16.67
CA ASN A 295 -17.11 -51.23 17.24
C ASN A 295 -18.51 -51.85 16.96
N GLN A 296 -19.10 -51.50 15.81
CA GLN A 296 -20.41 -51.97 15.38
C GLN A 296 -20.31 -52.69 14.04
N ASP A 297 -20.94 -53.86 13.96
CA ASP A 297 -21.14 -54.55 12.69
C ASP A 297 -22.31 -53.93 11.93
N LEU A 298 -22.02 -53.38 10.75
CA LEU A 298 -23.02 -52.72 9.88
C LEU A 298 -23.45 -53.63 8.70
N SER A 299 -22.98 -54.88 8.63
CA SER A 299 -23.12 -55.75 7.46
C SER A 299 -24.57 -56.12 7.11
N ASN A 300 -25.46 -56.14 8.10
CA ASN A 300 -26.87 -56.44 7.90
C ASN A 300 -27.70 -55.25 7.36
N LEU A 301 -27.12 -54.04 7.31
CA LEU A 301 -27.82 -52.83 6.86
C LEU A 301 -27.62 -52.58 5.36
N SER A 302 -28.62 -51.94 4.72
CA SER A 302 -28.43 -51.39 3.37
C SER A 302 -27.35 -50.30 3.36
N TYR A 303 -26.66 -50.05 2.25
CA TYR A 303 -25.60 -49.03 2.16
C TYR A 303 -26.02 -47.66 2.73
N LYS A 304 -27.23 -47.19 2.37
CA LYS A 304 -27.77 -45.92 2.89
C LYS A 304 -27.94 -45.96 4.42
N ALA A 305 -28.41 -47.07 4.96
CA ALA A 305 -28.56 -47.25 6.40
C ALA A 305 -27.19 -47.39 7.11
N GLN A 306 -26.19 -48.02 6.48
CA GLN A 306 -24.82 -48.05 6.98
C GLN A 306 -24.26 -46.64 7.11
N VAL A 307 -24.38 -45.80 6.07
CA VAL A 307 -23.93 -44.39 6.09
C VAL A 307 -24.64 -43.60 7.20
N SER A 308 -25.97 -43.66 7.28
CA SER A 308 -26.72 -42.89 8.28
C SER A 308 -26.42 -43.33 9.71
N THR A 309 -26.21 -44.62 9.96
CA THR A 309 -25.75 -45.10 11.27
C THR A 309 -24.34 -44.58 11.56
N PHE A 310 -23.44 -44.67 10.58
CA PHE A 310 -22.07 -44.20 10.74
C PHE A 310 -22.00 -42.70 11.07
N GLU A 311 -22.75 -41.87 10.34
CA GLU A 311 -22.86 -40.43 10.59
C GLU A 311 -23.41 -40.12 12.00
N ARG A 312 -24.48 -40.82 12.41
CA ARG A 312 -25.11 -40.63 13.72
C ARG A 312 -24.18 -40.98 14.87
N GLU A 313 -23.55 -42.15 14.82
CA GLU A 313 -22.67 -42.65 15.89
C GLU A 313 -21.37 -41.84 15.96
N LEU A 314 -20.79 -41.47 14.80
CA LEU A 314 -19.62 -40.58 14.78
C LEU A 314 -19.94 -39.20 15.37
N SER A 315 -21.13 -38.65 15.07
CA SER A 315 -21.57 -37.39 15.65
C SER A 315 -21.79 -37.49 17.16
N ALA A 316 -22.31 -38.62 17.66
CA ALA A 316 -22.46 -38.88 19.09
C ALA A 316 -21.10 -38.96 19.80
N GLN A 317 -20.14 -39.72 19.24
CA GLN A 317 -18.78 -39.79 19.77
C GLN A 317 -18.09 -38.42 19.80
N LEU A 318 -18.19 -37.64 18.71
CA LEU A 318 -17.62 -36.29 18.65
C LEU A 318 -18.25 -35.35 19.70
N ALA A 319 -19.55 -35.52 19.98
CA ALA A 319 -20.23 -34.74 21.02
C ALA A 319 -19.78 -35.15 22.43
N GLU A 320 -19.60 -36.46 22.69
CA GLU A 320 -19.06 -36.97 23.96
C GLU A 320 -17.64 -36.44 24.22
N PHE A 321 -16.77 -36.43 23.21
CA PHE A 321 -15.43 -35.83 23.33
C PHE A 321 -15.47 -34.32 23.61
N ALA A 322 -16.43 -33.59 23.03
CA ALA A 322 -16.61 -32.17 23.31
C ALA A 322 -17.12 -31.89 24.73
N THR A 323 -17.82 -32.84 25.35
CA THR A 323 -18.28 -32.75 26.75
C THR A 323 -17.24 -33.24 27.76
N GLU A 324 -16.44 -34.27 27.45
CA GLU A 324 -15.35 -34.73 28.31
C GLU A 324 -14.25 -33.68 28.49
N ASP A 325 -13.92 -32.90 27.45
CA ASP A 325 -13.00 -31.74 27.56
C ASP A 325 -13.57 -30.62 28.45
N SER A 326 -14.89 -30.54 28.61
CA SER A 326 -15.54 -29.58 29.52
C SER A 326 -15.67 -30.09 30.96
N ASP A 327 -15.74 -31.41 31.17
CA ASP A 327 -15.79 -32.01 32.52
C ASP A 327 -14.39 -32.13 33.16
N VAL A 328 -13.33 -32.32 32.38
CA VAL A 328 -11.94 -32.24 32.89
C VAL A 328 -11.61 -30.82 33.39
N ALA A 329 -12.16 -29.78 32.76
CA ALA A 329 -12.01 -28.41 33.23
C ALA A 329 -12.79 -28.10 34.53
N ILE A 330 -13.80 -28.92 34.88
CA ILE A 330 -14.59 -28.74 36.12
C ILE A 330 -14.00 -29.59 37.26
N THR A 331 -13.38 -30.73 36.99
CA THR A 331 -12.70 -31.53 38.03
C THR A 331 -11.37 -30.93 38.50
N ASP A 332 -10.61 -30.27 37.61
CA ASP A 332 -9.35 -29.60 38.01
C ASP A 332 -9.59 -28.37 38.90
N ASP A 333 -10.73 -27.68 38.72
CA ASP A 333 -11.11 -26.50 39.51
C ASP A 333 -11.81 -26.85 40.84
N ALA A 334 -12.21 -28.11 41.00
CA ALA A 334 -12.76 -28.66 42.25
C ALA A 334 -11.67 -29.29 43.14
N GLU A 335 -10.68 -29.98 42.57
CA GLU A 335 -9.56 -30.55 43.34
C GLU A 335 -8.57 -29.46 43.82
N THR A 336 -8.33 -28.39 43.04
CA THR A 336 -7.49 -27.25 43.49
C THR A 336 -8.16 -26.35 44.54
N LYS A 337 -9.49 -26.44 44.73
CA LYS A 337 -10.22 -25.72 45.80
C LYS A 337 -10.33 -26.51 47.11
N ILE A 338 -10.08 -27.83 47.10
CA ILE A 338 -10.06 -28.65 48.31
C ILE A 338 -8.66 -28.63 48.95
N GLU A 339 -7.57 -28.62 48.18
CA GLU A 339 -6.21 -28.51 48.77
C GLU A 339 -5.89 -27.12 49.35
N ASN A 340 -6.52 -26.05 48.85
CA ASN A 340 -6.27 -24.69 49.37
C ASN A 340 -7.19 -24.28 50.54
N ASN A 341 -8.18 -25.09 50.93
CA ASN A 341 -9.05 -24.84 52.10
C ASN A 341 -8.73 -25.76 53.30
N LEU A 342 -7.74 -26.64 53.21
CA LEU A 342 -7.33 -27.56 54.28
C LEU A 342 -6.03 -27.17 54.98
N ILE A 343 -5.41 -26.03 54.63
CA ILE A 343 -4.16 -25.53 55.25
C ILE A 343 -4.41 -24.36 56.23
N GLU A 344 -5.61 -23.77 56.26
CA GLU A 344 -5.99 -22.78 57.28
C GLU A 344 -7.09 -23.32 58.19
N THR A 345 -6.80 -24.30 59.05
CA THR A 345 -7.46 -24.39 60.36
C THR A 345 -6.68 -25.29 61.33
N SER A 346 -6.10 -24.63 62.32
CA SER A 346 -5.93 -25.08 63.70
C SER A 346 -5.04 -26.30 63.99
N THR A 347 -3.79 -25.98 64.33
CA THR A 347 -3.25 -26.36 65.63
C THR A 347 -4.26 -26.09 66.74
N GLU A 348 -4.70 -27.11 67.49
CA GLU A 348 -4.74 -27.13 68.97
C GLU A 348 -5.42 -28.42 69.49
N ASP A 349 -4.79 -28.97 70.52
CA ASP A 349 -5.31 -29.80 71.61
C ASP A 349 -5.76 -31.29 71.42
N VAL A 350 -4.84 -32.17 71.84
CA VAL A 350 -4.89 -32.98 73.08
C VAL A 350 -5.90 -34.15 73.24
N THR A 351 -5.32 -35.25 73.76
CA THR A 351 -5.87 -36.42 74.48
C THR A 351 -6.46 -37.64 73.74
N VAL A 352 -5.60 -38.65 73.58
CA VAL A 352 -5.64 -40.00 74.23
C VAL A 352 -7.02 -40.52 74.68
N GLU A 353 -7.49 -41.63 74.10
CA GLU A 353 -7.66 -42.89 74.83
C GLU A 353 -7.94 -44.12 73.93
N THR A 354 -7.24 -45.18 74.29
CA THR A 354 -7.30 -46.60 73.93
C THR A 354 -8.71 -47.19 73.99
N THR A 355 -9.04 -48.18 73.14
CA THR A 355 -9.49 -49.54 73.57
C THR A 355 -9.52 -50.49 72.37
N GLN A 356 -9.15 -51.73 72.66
CA GLN A 356 -8.79 -52.85 71.81
C GLN A 356 -9.97 -53.86 71.67
N VAL A 357 -9.89 -54.73 70.64
CA VAL A 357 -10.28 -56.17 70.67
C VAL A 357 -11.81 -56.44 70.49
N THR A 358 -12.34 -57.38 69.70
CA THR A 358 -11.90 -58.72 69.24
C THR A 358 -12.74 -59.19 68.02
N THR A 359 -12.11 -60.06 67.24
CA THR A 359 -12.60 -61.16 66.36
C THR A 359 -14.04 -61.69 66.52
N ASN A 360 -14.68 -62.10 65.42
CA ASN A 360 -14.73 -63.51 65.01
C ASN A 360 -15.49 -63.75 63.69
N SER A 361 -14.92 -64.70 62.93
CA SER A 361 -15.46 -65.42 61.78
C SER A 361 -16.80 -66.12 62.08
N ILE A 362 -17.58 -66.41 61.03
CA ILE A 362 -18.24 -67.72 60.78
C ILE A 362 -18.70 -67.77 59.31
N VAL A 363 -18.49 -68.94 58.72
CA VAL A 363 -18.80 -69.40 57.36
C VAL A 363 -20.04 -70.31 57.40
N ASN A 364 -20.62 -70.58 56.22
CA ASN A 364 -21.61 -71.61 55.83
C ASN A 364 -23.03 -71.03 55.65
N ASN A 365 -23.75 -71.30 54.57
CA ASN A 365 -23.73 -72.41 53.59
C ASN A 365 -24.04 -71.88 52.18
#